data_AF-A0A376JXN2-F1
#
_entry.id   AF-A0A376JXN2-F1
#
_cell.length_a   1.000
_cell.length_b   1.000
_cell.length_c   1.000
_cell.angle_alpha   90.00
_cell.angle_beta   90.00
_cell.angle_gamma   90.00
#
_symmetry.space_group_name_H-M   'P 1'
#
loop_
_entity.id
_entity.type
_entity.pdbx_description
1 polymer ?
#
loop_
_entity_poly.entity_id
_entity_poly.type
_entity_poly.pdbx_seq_one_letter_code
_entity_poly.pdbx_strand_id
1 'polypeptide(L)'
;MLGETRHYGIPATLRGMVNNDLKTTAEAVLSLVKDGATDGVQIDPTLFSQYGIRSVPALVVFCSQGYDIIRGNLRVGQALEKVAATGDCRQVAHDLLAGKGDSGK
;
A
#
# COMPACT_ATOMS: atom_id res chain seq x y z
N MET A 1 -8.67 -3.25 2.01
CA MET A 1 -7.44 -2.58 1.55
C MET A 1 -6.50 -3.54 0.83
N LEU A 2 -5.93 -4.56 1.51
CA LEU A 2 -4.96 -5.48 0.89
C LEU A 2 -5.40 -6.09 -0.45
N GLY A 3 -6.61 -6.66 -0.52
CA GLY A 3 -7.13 -7.30 -1.75
C GLY A 3 -7.21 -6.39 -2.99
N GLU A 4 -7.26 -5.07 -2.80
CA GLU A 4 -7.36 -4.11 -3.91
C GLU A 4 -5.98 -3.55 -4.32
N THR A 5 -4.92 -3.73 -3.53
CA THR A 5 -3.60 -3.15 -3.86
C THR A 5 -3.09 -3.69 -5.19
N ARG A 6 -3.35 -4.97 -5.47
CA ARG A 6 -3.09 -5.63 -6.75
C ARG A 6 -3.71 -4.92 -7.94
N HIS A 7 -4.96 -4.46 -7.83
CA HIS A 7 -5.67 -3.80 -8.92
C HIS A 7 -5.02 -2.47 -9.34
N TYR A 8 -4.33 -1.83 -8.41
CA TYR A 8 -3.66 -0.55 -8.63
C TYR A 8 -2.13 -0.67 -8.76
N GLY A 9 -1.58 -1.89 -8.77
CA GLY A 9 -0.13 -2.12 -8.79
C GLY A 9 0.59 -1.58 -7.55
N ILE A 10 -0.12 -1.44 -6.42
CA ILE A 10 0.44 -0.88 -5.19
C ILE A 10 1.06 -2.04 -4.38
N PRO A 11 2.33 -1.92 -3.95
CA PRO A 11 2.95 -2.95 -3.13
C PRO A 11 2.29 -3.01 -1.75
N ALA A 12 2.03 -4.23 -1.27
CA ALA A 12 1.63 -4.45 0.10
C ALA A 12 2.87 -4.59 0.99
N THR A 13 3.03 -3.71 1.98
CA THR A 13 4.21 -3.71 2.86
C THR A 13 3.83 -4.09 4.29
N LEU A 14 4.57 -5.04 4.87
CA LEU A 14 4.53 -5.41 6.28
C LEU A 14 5.63 -4.68 7.04
N ARG A 15 5.34 -4.32 8.30
CA ARG A 15 6.33 -3.71 9.19
C ARG A 15 7.45 -4.68 9.57
N GLY A 16 7.16 -5.97 9.60
CA GLY A 16 8.10 -6.99 10.05
C GLY A 16 7.51 -8.38 9.87
N MET A 17 8.29 -9.38 10.27
CA MET A 17 7.87 -10.78 10.25
C MET A 17 6.78 -11.06 11.29
N VAL A 18 5.83 -11.92 10.93
CA VAL A 18 4.82 -12.45 11.85
C VAL A 18 5.54 -13.25 12.94
N ASN A 19 5.27 -12.93 14.20
CA ASN A 19 5.89 -13.55 15.37
C ASN A 19 7.44 -13.58 15.33
N ASN A 20 8.05 -12.67 14.58
CA ASN A 20 9.50 -12.65 14.34
C ASN A 20 10.06 -13.94 13.70
N ASP A 21 9.21 -14.69 12.99
CA ASP A 21 9.55 -15.98 12.38
C ASP A 21 9.33 -15.95 10.86
N LEU A 22 10.37 -16.34 10.13
CA LEU A 22 10.35 -16.29 8.67
C LEU A 22 9.39 -17.33 8.09
N LYS A 23 9.33 -18.53 8.68
CA LYS A 23 8.48 -19.63 8.19
C LYS A 23 7.00 -19.27 8.32
N THR A 24 6.59 -18.84 9.51
CA THR A 24 5.22 -18.39 9.80
C THR A 24 4.81 -17.24 8.88
N THR A 25 5.73 -16.29 8.65
CA THR A 25 5.49 -15.18 7.72
C THR A 25 5.29 -15.69 6.29
N ALA A 26 6.17 -16.58 5.81
CA ALA A 26 6.07 -17.15 4.48
C ALA A 26 4.78 -17.94 4.28
N GLU A 27 4.35 -18.73 5.27
CA GLU A 27 3.09 -19.48 5.24
C GLU A 27 1.87 -18.55 5.17
N ALA A 28 1.84 -17.50 5.99
CA ALA A 28 0.77 -16.50 5.97
C ALA A 28 0.70 -15.77 4.63
N VAL A 29 1.84 -15.33 4.09
CA VAL A 29 1.92 -14.67 2.78
C VAL A 29 1.49 -15.63 1.68
N LEU A 30 1.93 -16.88 1.71
CA LEU A 30 1.54 -17.89 0.72
C LEU A 30 0.03 -18.13 0.71
N SER A 31 -0.62 -18.15 1.88
CA SER A 31 -2.08 -18.24 1.96
C SER A 31 -2.75 -17.06 1.26
N LEU A 32 -2.31 -15.83 1.55
CA LEU A 32 -2.85 -14.61 0.94
C LEU A 32 -2.67 -14.59 -0.59
N VAL A 33 -1.53 -15.10 -1.09
CA VAL A 33 -1.28 -15.21 -2.53
C VAL A 33 -2.20 -16.24 -3.17
N LYS A 34 -2.39 -17.41 -2.55
CA LYS A 34 -3.30 -18.46 -3.04
C LYS A 34 -4.75 -17.99 -3.09
N ASP A 35 -5.17 -17.20 -2.11
CA ASP A 35 -6.50 -16.60 -2.05
C ASP A 35 -6.69 -15.43 -3.04
N GLY A 36 -5.64 -15.11 -3.81
CA GLY A 36 -5.65 -14.04 -4.82
C GLY A 36 -5.66 -12.63 -4.22
N ALA A 37 -5.41 -12.49 -2.92
CA ALA A 37 -5.47 -11.22 -2.22
C ALA A 37 -4.27 -10.30 -2.52
N THR A 38 -3.13 -10.85 -2.91
CA THR A 38 -1.93 -10.08 -3.31
C THR A 38 -1.00 -10.95 -4.15
N ASP A 39 -0.12 -10.34 -4.95
CA ASP A 39 0.95 -11.06 -5.67
C ASP A 39 2.19 -11.30 -4.78
N GLY A 40 2.21 -10.73 -3.58
CA GLY A 40 3.26 -10.87 -2.58
C GLY A 40 3.20 -9.75 -1.55
N VAL A 41 4.19 -9.71 -0.66
CA VAL A 41 4.38 -8.57 0.26
C VAL A 41 5.84 -8.19 0.36
N GLN A 42 6.09 -6.92 0.59
CA GLN A 42 7.39 -6.41 1.02
C GLN A 42 7.46 -6.42 2.54
N ILE A 43 8.65 -6.61 3.10
CA ILE A 43 8.91 -6.42 4.53
C ILE A 43 9.93 -5.30 4.64
N ASP A 44 9.47 -4.13 5.07
CA ASP A 44 10.32 -2.96 5.24
C ASP A 44 9.89 -2.16 6.48
N PRO A 45 10.53 -2.37 7.64
CA PRO A 45 10.24 -1.61 8.85
C PRO A 45 10.58 -0.11 8.71
N THR A 46 11.49 0.25 7.80
CA THR A 46 11.99 1.63 7.70
C THR A 46 10.92 2.57 7.15
N LEU A 47 10.11 2.12 6.19
CA LEU A 47 8.99 2.91 5.64
C LEU A 47 7.96 3.29 6.71
N PHE A 48 7.73 2.42 7.71
CA PHE A 48 6.82 2.73 8.80
C PHE A 48 7.33 3.87 9.68
N SER A 49 8.63 3.87 9.97
CA SER A 49 9.28 4.93 10.74
C SER A 49 9.37 6.22 9.92
N GLN A 50 9.76 6.12 8.65
CA GLN A 50 9.90 7.24 7.72
C GLN A 50 8.59 8.02 7.54
N TYR A 51 7.46 7.31 7.39
CA TYR A 51 6.15 7.93 7.19
C TYR A 51 5.33 8.07 8.49
N GLY A 52 5.92 7.77 9.65
CA GLY A 52 5.24 7.85 10.94
C GLY A 52 3.96 6.99 11.02
N ILE A 53 3.96 5.82 10.38
CA ILE A 53 2.82 4.90 10.35
C ILE A 53 2.79 4.12 11.66
N ARG A 54 1.95 4.55 12.60
CA ARG A 54 1.73 3.87 13.89
C ARG A 54 0.56 2.88 13.85
N SER A 55 -0.48 3.21 13.09
CA SER A 55 -1.69 2.39 12.93
C SER A 55 -1.82 1.90 11.50
N VAL A 56 -2.26 0.65 11.37
CA VAL A 56 -2.53 -0.01 10.08
C VAL A 56 -4.03 -0.30 9.93
N PRO A 57 -4.55 -0.36 8.69
CA PRO A 57 -3.84 -0.13 7.43
C PRO A 57 -3.66 1.38 7.11
N ALA A 58 -2.68 1.68 6.25
CA ALA A 58 -2.37 3.03 5.76
C ALA A 58 -1.95 3.00 4.29
N LEU A 59 -2.40 3.96 3.49
CA LEU A 59 -1.95 4.22 2.13
C LEU A 59 -1.00 5.42 2.15
N VAL A 60 0.16 5.28 1.53
CA VAL A 60 1.07 6.39 1.25
C VAL A 60 1.06 6.62 -0.26
N VAL A 61 0.80 7.85 -0.68
CA VAL A 61 0.90 8.27 -2.09
C VAL A 61 2.01 9.29 -2.19
N PHE A 62 3.06 9.00 -2.94
CA PHE A 62 4.20 9.89 -3.11
C PHE A 62 4.12 10.64 -4.44
N CYS A 63 4.69 11.83 -4.47
CA CYS A 63 4.83 12.67 -5.66
C CYS A 63 6.09 13.53 -5.52
N SER A 64 6.44 14.30 -6.55
CA SER A 64 7.64 15.16 -6.53
C SER A 64 7.65 16.20 -5.40
N GLN A 65 6.47 16.55 -4.87
CA GLN A 65 6.28 17.54 -3.80
C GLN A 65 6.36 16.93 -2.39
N GLY A 66 6.30 15.59 -2.26
CA GLY A 66 6.25 14.92 -0.96
C GLY A 66 5.37 13.68 -0.97
N TYR A 67 4.50 13.54 0.03
CA TYR A 67 3.59 12.41 0.15
C TYR A 67 2.30 12.75 0.91
N ASP A 68 1.21 12.09 0.54
CA ASP A 68 -0.03 12.03 1.31
C ASP A 68 -0.13 10.70 2.07
N ILE A 69 -0.77 10.72 3.24
CA ILE A 69 -1.07 9.49 4.00
C ILE A 69 -2.55 9.41 4.35
N ILE A 70 -3.21 8.38 3.85
CA ILE A 70 -4.57 8.02 4.27
C ILE A 70 -4.48 6.86 5.27
N ARG A 71 -5.09 7.04 6.44
CA ARG A 71 -5.14 6.04 7.51
C ARG A 71 -6.57 5.53 7.70
N GLY A 72 -6.69 4.27 8.12
CA GLY A 72 -7.98 3.65 8.44
C GLY A 72 -8.40 2.61 7.42
N ASN A 73 -9.49 1.90 7.74
CA ASN A 73 -9.97 0.75 6.97
C ASN A 73 -10.79 1.16 5.74
N LEU A 74 -10.18 1.93 4.85
CA LEU A 74 -10.78 2.28 3.56
C LEU A 74 -10.37 1.27 2.48
N ARG A 75 -11.21 1.17 1.44
CA ARG A 75 -10.82 0.59 0.17
C ARG A 75 -9.69 1.43 -0.46
N VAL A 76 -8.82 0.80 -1.24
CA VAL A 76 -7.67 1.49 -1.86
C VAL A 76 -8.18 2.55 -2.83
N GLY A 77 -9.18 2.21 -3.64
CA GLY A 77 -9.83 3.16 -4.55
C GLY A 77 -10.39 4.38 -3.80
N GLN A 78 -11.10 4.16 -2.69
CA GLN A 78 -11.64 5.26 -1.86
C GLN A 78 -10.53 6.13 -1.24
N ALA A 79 -9.43 5.51 -0.81
CA ALA A 79 -8.28 6.25 -0.29
C ALA A 79 -7.63 7.10 -1.39
N LEU A 80 -7.48 6.56 -2.61
CA LEU A 80 -7.00 7.29 -3.78
C LEU A 80 -7.96 8.41 -4.19
N GLU A 81 -9.28 8.19 -4.19
CA GLU A 81 -10.29 9.22 -4.47
C GLU A 81 -10.16 10.40 -3.49
N LYS A 82 -9.90 10.10 -2.21
CA LYS A 82 -9.68 11.14 -1.20
C LYS A 82 -8.41 11.96 -1.48
N VAL A 83 -7.32 11.30 -1.88
CA VAL A 83 -6.09 12.00 -2.29
C VAL A 83 -6.31 12.81 -3.57
N ALA A 84 -7.01 12.26 -4.56
CA ALA A 84 -7.34 12.94 -5.80
C ALA A 84 -8.20 14.20 -5.56
N ALA A 85 -9.12 14.14 -4.61
CA ALA A 85 -9.99 15.27 -4.26
C ALA A 85 -9.24 16.39 -3.53
N THR A 86 -8.47 16.07 -2.49
CA THR A 86 -7.96 17.08 -1.53
C THR A 86 -6.47 16.97 -1.18
N GLY A 87 -5.76 15.96 -1.65
CA GLY A 87 -4.35 15.73 -1.33
C GLY A 87 -3.38 16.49 -2.23
N ASP A 88 -2.13 16.60 -1.78
CA ASP A 88 -1.06 17.26 -2.51
C ASP A 88 -0.61 16.42 -3.73
N CYS A 89 -0.63 15.09 -3.60
CA CYS A 89 -0.30 14.12 -4.65
C CYS A 89 -1.51 13.69 -5.50
N ARG A 90 -2.51 14.57 -5.62
CA ARG A 90 -3.76 14.37 -6.38
C ARG A 90 -3.59 13.84 -7.81
N GLN A 91 -2.58 14.32 -8.55
CA GLN A 91 -2.35 13.87 -9.93
C GLN A 91 -1.95 12.39 -10.00
N VAL A 92 -1.04 11.97 -9.13
CA VAL A 92 -0.63 10.55 -9.02
C VAL A 92 -1.83 9.67 -8.67
N ALA A 93 -2.68 10.13 -7.75
CA ALA A 93 -3.90 9.40 -7.39
C ALA A 93 -4.88 9.29 -8.56
N HIS A 94 -5.06 10.37 -9.36
CA HIS A 94 -5.87 10.31 -10.58
C HIS A 94 -5.32 9.32 -11.61
N ASP A 95 -4.01 9.28 -11.81
CA ASP A 95 -3.37 8.36 -12.76
C ASP A 95 -3.53 6.90 -12.32
N LEU A 96 -3.32 6.61 -11.03
CA LEU A 96 -3.57 5.29 -10.44
C LEU A 96 -5.04 4.87 -10.58
N LEU A 97 -5.99 5.77 -10.30
CA LEU A 97 -7.43 5.51 -10.47
C LEU A 97 -7.81 5.25 -11.94
N ALA A 98 -7.14 5.91 -12.88
CA ALA A 98 -7.35 5.73 -14.31
C ALA A 98 -6.67 4.46 -14.87
N GLY A 99 -5.99 3.66 -14.04
CA GLY A 99 -5.24 2.49 -14.48
C GLY A 99 -3.95 2.82 -15.22
N LYS A 100 -3.50 4.08 -15.17
CA LYS A 100 -2.17 4.49 -15.61
C LYS A 100 -1.21 4.24 -14.46
N GLY A 101 -0.89 2.97 -14.23
CA GLY A 101 0.17 2.59 -13.30
C GLY A 101 1.46 3.32 -13.68
N ASP A 102 2.17 3.82 -12.67
CA ASP A 102 3.46 4.49 -12.85
C ASP A 102 4.40 3.55 -13.61
N SER A 103 4.73 3.91 -14.85
CA SER A 103 5.86 3.37 -15.60
C SER A 103 7.16 3.91 -15.00
N GLY A 104 7.38 3.62 -13.72
CA GLY A 104 8.59 3.98 -13.00
C GLY A 104 9.73 3.10 -13.50
N LYS A 105 10.66 3.72 -14.22
CA LYS A 105 11.98 3.20 -14.60
C LYS A 105 12.76 2.62 -13.43
#